data_AF-A0A5C3PFG7-F1
#
_entry.id   AF-A0A5C3PFG7-F1
#
_cell.length_a   1.000
_cell.length_b   1.000
_cell.length_c   1.000
_cell.angle_alpha   90.00
_cell.angle_beta   90.00
_cell.angle_gamma   90.00
#
_symmetry.space_group_name_H-M   'P 1'
#
loop_
_entity.id
_entity.type
_entity.pdbx_description
1 polymer ?
#
loop_
_entity_poly.entity_id
_entity_poly.type
_entity_poly.pdbx_seq_one_letter_code
_entity_poly.pdbx_strand_id
1 'polypeptide(L)'
;MVLCAGARASRVHGDVSENLLDTINYATRSILERTGLTAEEQAAVSDGVLPQGVDAEDDGGDCVRWKDVTVLTRTFSPTRPAMIDVRLRYRERGNLNISYRIHNPLPSTHERLKTPHVHSWKDSPEWSGGWRSVFHVEVTEIRRKYRHGQRPPKNVHWRSSWGMNETDAKQVRDVLFGPLGDKVSILDAVLFLLTTVGFRMNVRTGDGERFRDSVDGDPLWEVGDEKWLGRNIRKACGISIADEKEDEVESDDDAYCY
;
A
#
# COMPACT_ATOMS: atom_id res chain seq x y z
N MET A 1 16.68 -45.10 10.29
CA MET A 1 17.27 -43.84 9.82
C MET A 1 16.51 -43.46 8.56
N VAL A 2 15.44 -42.66 8.70
CA VAL A 2 14.55 -42.32 7.58
C VAL A 2 14.90 -40.90 7.13
N LEU A 3 15.47 -40.80 5.94
CA LEU A 3 15.71 -39.53 5.24
C LEU A 3 14.35 -39.00 4.76
N CYS A 4 13.84 -37.95 5.40
CA CYS A 4 12.69 -37.20 4.87
C CYS A 4 13.16 -36.40 3.65
N ALA A 5 12.69 -36.82 2.47
CA ALA A 5 12.82 -36.08 1.23
C ALA A 5 12.13 -34.71 1.35
N GLY A 6 12.83 -33.66 0.91
CA GLY A 6 12.35 -32.29 0.96
C GLY A 6 11.07 -32.10 0.16
N ALA A 7 10.04 -31.56 0.83
CA ALA A 7 8.87 -31.02 0.17
C ALA A 7 9.30 -29.79 -0.65
N ARG A 8 9.20 -29.89 -1.97
CA ARG A 8 9.36 -28.78 -2.90
C ARG A 8 8.29 -27.73 -2.61
N ALA A 9 8.71 -26.48 -2.44
CA ALA A 9 7.85 -25.32 -2.53
C ALA A 9 7.06 -25.38 -3.85
N SER A 10 5.74 -25.53 -3.75
CA SER A 10 4.85 -25.48 -4.90
C SER A 10 4.64 -24.02 -5.28
N ARG A 11 5.36 -23.53 -6.30
CA ARG A 11 5.06 -22.25 -6.96
C ARG A 11 3.67 -22.35 -7.60
N VAL A 12 2.72 -21.59 -7.07
CA VAL A 12 1.45 -21.33 -7.77
C VAL A 12 1.63 -20.02 -8.53
N HIS A 13 2.16 -20.10 -9.76
CA HIS A 13 1.91 -19.09 -10.79
C HIS A 13 0.60 -19.50 -11.47
N GLY A 14 -0.49 -18.77 -11.26
CA GLY A 14 -1.79 -19.16 -11.79
C GLY A 14 -2.82 -18.04 -11.79
N ASP A 15 -3.59 -17.88 -10.71
CA ASP A 15 -4.85 -17.12 -10.81
C ASP A 15 -4.87 -15.77 -10.08
N VAL A 16 -3.82 -15.40 -9.33
CA VAL A 16 -3.77 -14.11 -8.62
C VAL A 16 -3.36 -12.96 -9.56
N SER A 17 -2.71 -13.25 -10.70
CA SER A 17 -2.12 -12.22 -11.54
C SER A 17 -3.11 -11.46 -12.41
N GLU A 18 -4.14 -12.11 -12.96
CA GLU A 18 -5.11 -11.41 -13.82
C GLU A 18 -5.97 -10.44 -12.99
N ASN A 19 -6.49 -10.88 -11.85
CA ASN A 19 -7.29 -10.04 -10.96
C ASN A 19 -6.51 -8.85 -10.37
N LEU A 20 -5.23 -9.03 -10.02
CA LEU A 20 -4.43 -7.93 -9.47
C LEU A 20 -4.04 -6.90 -10.54
N LEU A 21 -3.72 -7.32 -11.75
CA LEU A 21 -3.46 -6.38 -12.86
C LEU A 21 -4.72 -5.60 -13.21
N ASP A 22 -5.86 -6.26 -13.29
CA ASP A 22 -7.15 -5.60 -13.52
C ASP A 22 -7.51 -4.65 -12.38
N THR A 23 -7.24 -5.03 -11.14
CA THR A 23 -7.41 -4.17 -9.96
C THR A 23 -6.53 -2.92 -10.04
N ILE A 24 -5.24 -3.08 -10.35
CA ILE A 24 -4.31 -1.95 -10.51
C ILE A 24 -4.77 -1.04 -11.65
N ASN A 25 -5.10 -1.62 -12.81
CA ASN A 25 -5.55 -0.85 -13.98
C ASN A 25 -6.85 -0.08 -13.69
N TYR A 26 -7.84 -0.75 -13.09
CA TYR A 26 -9.10 -0.12 -12.71
C TYR A 26 -8.87 1.01 -11.71
N ALA A 27 -8.11 0.75 -10.64
CA ALA A 27 -7.87 1.72 -9.58
C ALA A 27 -7.10 2.94 -10.11
N THR A 28 -6.10 2.71 -10.96
CA THR A 28 -5.30 3.75 -11.62
C THR A 28 -6.17 4.62 -12.52
N ARG A 29 -7.08 4.04 -13.32
CA ARG A 29 -7.99 4.83 -14.17
C ARG A 29 -8.96 5.66 -13.32
N SER A 30 -9.57 5.04 -12.32
CA SER A 30 -10.53 5.69 -11.43
C SER A 30 -9.97 6.92 -10.72
N ILE A 31 -8.69 6.90 -10.32
CA ILE A 31 -8.07 8.07 -9.67
C ILE A 31 -7.64 9.13 -10.69
N LEU A 32 -7.21 8.73 -11.89
CA LEU A 32 -6.86 9.67 -12.95
C LEU A 32 -8.08 10.45 -13.46
N GLU A 33 -9.26 9.85 -13.48
CA GLU A 33 -10.53 10.52 -13.84
C GLU A 33 -10.90 11.67 -12.88
N ARG A 34 -10.36 11.68 -11.65
CA ARG A 34 -10.56 12.77 -10.68
C ARG A 34 -9.69 14.00 -10.95
N THR A 35 -8.67 13.84 -11.80
CA THR A 35 -7.72 14.91 -12.12
C THR A 35 -8.20 15.80 -13.26
N GLY A 36 -7.54 16.93 -13.47
CA GLY A 36 -7.75 17.80 -14.64
C GLY A 36 -7.03 17.35 -15.91
N LEU A 37 -6.50 16.12 -15.95
CA LEU A 37 -5.79 15.57 -17.12
C LEU A 37 -6.77 15.26 -18.26
N THR A 38 -6.33 15.47 -19.51
CA THR A 38 -7.08 15.02 -20.70
C THR A 38 -7.06 13.49 -20.80
N ALA A 39 -7.97 12.91 -21.58
CA ALA A 39 -7.99 11.45 -21.79
C ALA A 39 -6.65 10.90 -22.34
N GLU A 40 -5.97 11.66 -23.21
CA GLU A 40 -4.65 11.30 -23.72
C GLU A 40 -3.57 11.35 -22.63
N GLU A 41 -3.60 12.38 -21.79
CA GLU A 41 -2.67 12.51 -20.65
C GLU A 41 -2.91 11.40 -19.60
N GLN A 42 -4.17 11.07 -19.32
CA GLN A 42 -4.53 9.96 -18.44
C GLN A 42 -4.03 8.62 -18.98
N ALA A 43 -4.20 8.37 -20.29
CA ALA A 43 -3.68 7.17 -20.94
C ALA A 43 -2.14 7.09 -20.82
N ALA A 44 -1.43 8.18 -21.12
CA ALA A 44 0.03 8.23 -21.02
C ALA A 44 0.54 7.99 -19.59
N VAL A 45 -0.14 8.52 -18.57
CA VAL A 45 0.19 8.25 -17.16
C VAL A 45 -0.10 6.80 -16.80
N SER A 46 -1.25 6.27 -17.21
CA SER A 46 -1.65 4.88 -16.93
C SER A 46 -0.69 3.87 -17.56
N ASP A 47 -0.26 4.11 -18.80
CA ASP A 47 0.70 3.26 -19.51
C ASP A 47 2.09 3.26 -18.83
N GLY A 48 2.38 4.30 -18.05
CA GLY A 48 3.62 4.41 -17.26
C GLY A 48 3.65 3.49 -16.03
N VAL A 49 2.54 2.90 -15.61
CA VAL A 49 2.45 2.00 -14.45
C VAL A 49 2.81 0.58 -14.87
N LEU A 50 3.97 0.10 -14.45
CA LEU A 50 4.50 -1.23 -14.80
C LEU A 50 4.60 -2.14 -13.57
N PRO A 51 3.66 -3.07 -13.38
CA PRO A 51 3.76 -4.12 -12.38
C PRO A 51 5.03 -4.95 -12.61
N GLN A 52 5.91 -4.98 -11.61
CA GLN A 52 7.21 -5.64 -11.70
C GLN A 52 7.15 -7.10 -11.21
N GLY A 53 6.24 -7.39 -10.27
CA GLY A 53 6.07 -8.73 -9.75
C GLY A 53 5.08 -8.79 -8.61
N VAL A 54 4.49 -9.96 -8.47
CA VAL A 54 3.63 -10.36 -7.37
C VAL A 54 4.23 -11.64 -6.81
N ASP A 55 4.53 -11.63 -5.54
CA ASP A 55 5.02 -12.79 -4.84
C ASP A 55 4.04 -13.16 -3.74
N ALA A 56 3.70 -14.44 -3.66
CA ALA A 56 2.74 -14.97 -2.71
C ALA A 56 3.34 -16.25 -2.11
N GLU A 57 3.86 -16.15 -0.89
CA GLU A 57 4.50 -17.25 -0.19
C GLU A 57 3.55 -17.82 0.87
N ASP A 58 3.38 -19.13 0.88
CA ASP A 58 2.65 -19.86 1.92
C ASP A 58 3.56 -20.01 3.16
N ASP A 59 3.07 -19.64 4.34
CA ASP A 59 3.85 -19.67 5.59
C ASP A 59 4.19 -21.09 6.09
N GLY A 60 3.67 -22.12 5.41
CA GLY A 60 3.92 -23.53 5.71
C GLY A 60 3.25 -24.00 7.01
N GLY A 61 2.29 -23.22 7.55
CA GLY A 61 1.52 -23.56 8.73
C GLY A 61 0.29 -24.42 8.40
N ASP A 62 0.24 -25.65 8.91
CA ASP A 62 -0.82 -26.66 8.68
C ASP A 62 -2.26 -26.28 9.11
N CYS A 63 -2.58 -25.04 9.49
CA CYS A 63 -3.88 -24.74 10.10
C CYS A 63 -4.62 -23.54 9.52
N VAL A 64 -3.95 -22.55 8.94
CA VAL A 64 -4.57 -21.45 8.18
C VAL A 64 -3.51 -20.98 7.18
N ARG A 65 -3.78 -21.12 5.88
CA ARG A 65 -2.86 -20.65 4.83
C ARG A 65 -2.91 -19.12 4.79
N TRP A 66 -2.06 -18.47 5.58
CA TRP A 66 -1.79 -17.06 5.38
C TRP A 66 -0.73 -16.94 4.30
N LYS A 67 -1.02 -16.19 3.25
CA LYS A 67 -0.04 -15.90 2.21
C LYS A 67 0.61 -14.56 2.51
N ASP A 68 1.92 -14.57 2.68
CA ASP A 68 2.71 -13.34 2.60
C ASP A 68 2.64 -12.87 1.16
N VAL A 69 2.12 -11.66 0.92
CA VAL A 69 2.00 -11.09 -0.42
C VAL A 69 2.88 -9.85 -0.55
N THR A 70 3.71 -9.83 -1.58
CA THR A 70 4.47 -8.63 -1.96
C THR A 70 4.11 -8.24 -3.38
N VAL A 71 3.66 -6.99 -3.54
CA VAL A 71 3.41 -6.36 -4.84
C VAL A 71 4.46 -5.28 -5.04
N LEU A 72 5.15 -5.32 -6.17
CA LEU A 72 6.12 -4.30 -6.56
C LEU A 72 5.70 -3.73 -7.91
N THR A 73 5.56 -2.42 -7.99
CA THR A 73 5.27 -1.70 -9.22
C THR A 73 6.27 -0.57 -9.43
N ARG A 74 6.44 -0.20 -10.69
CA ARG A 74 7.29 0.91 -11.11
C ARG A 74 6.48 1.83 -11.98
N THR A 75 6.45 3.11 -11.63
CA THR A 75 5.71 4.12 -12.37
C THR A 75 6.65 5.13 -12.96
N PHE A 76 6.63 5.24 -14.29
CA PHE A 76 7.42 6.23 -15.02
C PHE A 76 6.66 7.55 -15.16
N SER A 77 7.38 8.66 -15.07
CA SER A 77 6.82 9.95 -15.43
C SER A 77 6.70 10.06 -16.96
N PRO A 78 5.54 10.47 -17.51
CA PRO A 78 5.40 10.66 -18.95
C PRO A 78 6.14 11.90 -19.46
N THR A 79 6.55 12.82 -18.57
CA THR A 79 7.11 14.12 -18.95
C THR A 79 8.57 14.32 -18.57
N ARG A 80 9.16 13.38 -17.81
CA ARG A 80 10.52 13.50 -17.28
C ARG A 80 11.23 12.15 -17.23
N PRO A 81 12.57 12.12 -17.33
CA PRO A 81 13.36 10.93 -17.05
C PRO A 81 13.43 10.69 -15.53
N ALA A 82 12.30 10.32 -14.94
CA ALA A 82 12.15 9.99 -13.53
C ALA A 82 11.13 8.85 -13.35
N MET A 83 11.25 8.12 -12.24
CA MET A 83 10.33 7.04 -11.89
C MET A 83 10.17 6.91 -10.38
N ILE A 84 9.09 6.25 -9.96
CA ILE A 84 8.87 5.86 -8.57
C ILE A 84 8.63 4.35 -8.52
N ASP A 85 9.40 3.65 -7.69
CA ASP A 85 9.08 2.27 -7.32
C ASP A 85 8.13 2.30 -6.12
N VAL A 86 7.07 1.50 -6.15
CA VAL A 86 6.10 1.35 -5.06
C VAL A 86 6.03 -0.11 -4.67
N ARG A 87 6.07 -0.37 -3.37
CA ARG A 87 6.03 -1.72 -2.82
C ARG A 87 4.98 -1.81 -1.73
N LEU A 88 4.06 -2.73 -1.92
CA LEU A 88 3.17 -3.22 -0.88
C LEU A 88 3.72 -4.55 -0.37
N ARG A 89 3.85 -4.68 0.95
CA ARG A 89 4.16 -5.95 1.62
C ARG A 89 3.08 -6.21 2.66
N TYR A 90 2.33 -7.26 2.43
CA TYR A 90 1.38 -7.83 3.36
C TYR A 90 2.01 -9.10 3.94
N ARG A 91 2.13 -9.17 5.25
CA ARG A 91 2.64 -10.37 5.95
C ARG A 91 1.52 -11.00 6.78
N GLU A 92 1.74 -12.25 7.19
CA GLU A 92 0.92 -12.97 8.16
C GLU A 92 0.44 -12.01 9.27
N ARG A 93 -0.85 -12.18 9.66
CA ARG A 93 -1.51 -11.48 10.78
C ARG A 93 -1.93 -10.04 10.52
N GLY A 94 -2.12 -9.64 9.26
CA GLY A 94 -2.63 -8.30 8.94
C GLY A 94 -1.56 -7.19 9.00
N ASN A 95 -0.28 -7.58 9.02
CA ASN A 95 0.83 -6.62 8.94
C ASN A 95 0.92 -6.09 7.51
N LEU A 96 0.78 -4.78 7.34
CA LEU A 96 0.80 -4.12 6.02
C LEU A 96 1.86 -3.03 6.00
N ASN A 97 2.67 -2.99 4.95
CA ASN A 97 3.62 -1.92 4.70
C ASN A 97 3.48 -1.45 3.24
N ILE A 98 3.23 -0.15 3.05
CA ILE A 98 3.34 0.47 1.73
C ILE A 98 4.52 1.44 1.77
N SER A 99 5.46 1.24 0.87
CA SER A 99 6.70 2.01 0.77
C SER A 99 6.96 2.44 -0.67
N TYR A 100 7.70 3.52 -0.86
CA TYR A 100 8.02 4.07 -2.17
C TYR A 100 9.49 4.49 -2.25
N ARG A 101 10.02 4.58 -3.46
CA ARG A 101 11.38 5.04 -3.74
C ARG A 101 11.40 5.89 -5.01
N ILE A 102 11.86 7.12 -4.88
CA ILE A 102 11.98 8.07 -5.99
C ILE A 102 13.34 7.90 -6.68
N HIS A 103 13.32 7.88 -8.01
CA HIS A 103 14.52 7.96 -8.85
C HIS A 103 14.42 9.18 -9.76
N ASN A 104 15.10 10.25 -9.38
CA ASN A 104 15.14 11.51 -10.12
C ASN A 104 16.53 12.17 -9.96
N PRO A 105 17.41 12.17 -10.97
CA PRO A 105 17.20 11.61 -12.32
C PRO A 105 17.18 10.07 -12.32
N LEU A 106 16.76 9.47 -13.44
CA LEU A 106 16.84 8.01 -13.63
C LEU A 106 18.27 7.50 -13.35
N PRO A 107 18.42 6.29 -12.76
CA PRO A 107 19.73 5.73 -12.50
C PRO A 107 20.48 5.51 -13.81
N SER A 108 21.73 5.99 -13.88
CA SER A 108 22.59 5.84 -15.06
C SER A 108 23.09 4.41 -15.30
N THR A 109 22.99 3.54 -14.29
CA THR A 109 23.44 2.15 -14.37
C THR A 109 22.27 1.17 -14.45
N HIS A 110 22.31 0.28 -15.45
CA HIS A 110 21.34 -0.80 -15.65
C HIS A 110 21.11 -1.67 -14.41
N GLU A 111 22.09 -1.80 -13.51
CA GLU A 111 21.93 -2.56 -12.26
C GLU A 111 20.93 -1.95 -11.28
N ARG A 112 20.77 -0.62 -11.24
CA ARG A 112 19.79 0.05 -10.40
C ARG A 112 18.39 0.09 -11.01
N LEU A 113 18.29 -0.23 -12.30
CA LEU A 113 17.04 -0.46 -13.02
C LEU A 113 16.57 -1.93 -12.90
N LYS A 114 17.43 -2.86 -12.45
CA LYS A 114 17.01 -4.25 -12.22
C LYS A 114 15.88 -4.27 -11.20
N THR A 115 14.85 -5.04 -11.50
CA THR A 115 13.72 -5.29 -10.61
C THR A 115 14.27 -5.77 -9.26
N PRO A 116 14.01 -5.06 -8.15
CA PRO A 116 14.39 -5.54 -6.83
C PRO A 116 13.89 -6.97 -6.63
N HIS A 117 14.74 -7.85 -6.13
CA HIS A 117 14.32 -9.21 -5.81
C HIS A 117 13.20 -9.16 -4.77
N VAL A 118 12.03 -9.67 -5.14
CA VAL A 118 10.86 -9.71 -4.26
C VAL A 118 11.10 -10.67 -3.07
N HIS A 119 11.98 -11.66 -3.25
CA HIS A 119 12.21 -12.82 -2.36
C HIS A 119 13.20 -12.63 -1.18
N SER A 120 13.59 -11.42 -0.78
CA SER A 120 14.49 -11.33 0.39
C SER A 120 13.73 -11.39 1.71
N TRP A 121 13.52 -12.62 2.18
CA TRP A 121 12.95 -12.93 3.50
C TRP A 121 13.84 -12.45 4.66
N LYS A 122 15.15 -12.32 4.41
CA LYS A 122 16.15 -11.87 5.40
C LYS A 122 16.46 -10.39 5.35
N ASP A 123 16.18 -9.75 4.23
CA ASP A 123 16.15 -8.29 4.20
C ASP A 123 14.70 -7.89 4.53
N SER A 124 14.42 -7.79 5.83
CA SER A 124 13.81 -6.52 6.24
C SER A 124 14.56 -5.46 5.44
N PRO A 125 13.90 -4.58 4.69
CA PRO A 125 14.60 -3.46 4.10
C PRO A 125 15.09 -2.65 5.30
N GLU A 126 16.23 -3.05 5.87
CA GLU A 126 17.14 -2.18 6.56
C GLU A 126 17.21 -0.97 5.66
N TRP A 127 17.02 0.18 6.28
CA TRP A 127 16.72 1.45 5.64
C TRP A 127 17.88 1.97 4.75
N SER A 128 18.83 1.11 4.38
CA SER A 128 19.82 1.28 3.33
C SER A 128 19.18 1.04 1.95
N GLY A 129 18.78 2.12 1.28
CA GLY A 129 18.34 2.03 -0.11
C GLY A 129 17.37 3.11 -0.58
N GLY A 130 17.09 4.15 0.21
CA GLY A 130 16.24 5.26 -0.24
C GLY A 130 14.74 4.94 -0.32
N TRP A 131 14.31 3.79 0.21
CA TRP A 131 12.90 3.50 0.44
C TRP A 131 12.36 4.36 1.57
N ARG A 132 11.21 4.98 1.36
CA ARG A 132 10.47 5.75 2.34
C ARG A 132 9.13 5.07 2.60
N SER A 133 8.64 5.13 3.83
CA SER A 133 7.34 4.59 4.18
C SER A 133 6.24 5.55 3.74
N VAL A 134 5.17 5.04 3.14
CA VAL A 134 3.90 5.76 3.06
C VAL A 134 3.19 5.57 4.40
N PHE A 135 2.91 4.32 4.75
CA PHE A 135 2.39 3.91 6.05
C PHE A 135 2.70 2.45 6.35
N HIS A 136 2.57 2.11 7.63
CA HIS A 136 2.76 0.78 8.17
C HIS A 136 1.68 0.46 9.20
N VAL A 137 1.20 -0.78 9.17
CA VAL A 137 0.31 -1.36 10.18
C VAL A 137 1.00 -2.62 10.70
N GLU A 138 1.26 -2.63 12.01
CA GLU A 138 1.77 -3.77 12.74
C GLU A 138 0.68 -4.32 13.65
N VAL A 139 0.47 -5.63 13.62
CA VAL A 139 -0.45 -6.33 14.50
C VAL A 139 0.38 -7.13 15.50
N THR A 140 0.58 -6.55 16.68
CA THR A 140 1.33 -7.16 17.78
C THR A 140 0.38 -7.85 18.76
N GLU A 141 -0.30 -8.90 18.31
CA GLU A 141 -0.65 -10.12 19.09
C GLU A 141 -1.65 -11.00 18.32
N ILE A 142 -1.16 -12.11 17.76
CA ILE A 142 -1.96 -13.34 17.64
C ILE A 142 -1.09 -14.44 18.20
N ARG A 143 -1.28 -14.80 19.48
CA ARG A 143 -0.60 -15.96 20.04
C ARG A 143 -1.12 -17.24 19.35
N ARG A 144 -0.16 -18.08 18.97
CA ARG A 144 -0.25 -19.32 18.19
C ARG A 144 -1.39 -20.28 18.60
N LYS A 145 -1.95 -20.95 17.57
CA LYS A 145 -2.68 -22.23 17.58
C LYS A 145 -3.81 -22.34 18.60
N TYR A 146 -5.01 -21.91 18.22
CA TYR A 146 -6.22 -22.35 18.92
C TYR A 146 -6.42 -23.84 18.71
N ARG A 147 -6.51 -24.60 19.80
CA ARG A 147 -7.20 -25.89 19.77
C ARG A 147 -8.69 -25.62 19.55
N HIS A 148 -9.35 -26.50 18.81
CA HIS A 148 -10.80 -26.49 18.61
C HIS A 148 -11.53 -26.11 19.92
N GLY A 149 -12.27 -25.00 19.91
CA GLY A 149 -13.11 -24.55 21.03
C GLY A 149 -12.56 -23.38 21.88
N GLN A 150 -11.36 -22.85 21.61
CA GLN A 150 -10.88 -21.65 22.30
C GLN A 150 -11.25 -20.36 21.55
N ARG A 151 -11.78 -19.37 22.29
CA ARG A 151 -12.04 -18.01 21.78
C ARG A 151 -10.71 -17.29 21.49
N PRO A 152 -10.63 -16.44 20.46
CA PRO A 152 -9.48 -15.55 20.27
C PRO A 152 -9.27 -14.68 21.53
N PRO A 153 -8.02 -14.35 21.93
CA PRO A 153 -7.74 -13.43 23.00
C PRO A 153 -8.29 -12.06 22.63
N LYS A 154 -8.79 -11.36 23.65
CA LYS A 154 -9.50 -10.09 23.54
C LYS A 154 -8.59 -8.91 23.13
N ASN A 155 -7.27 -9.09 23.10
CA ASN A 155 -6.32 -7.99 23.00
C ASN A 155 -5.46 -8.16 21.74
N VAL A 156 -5.99 -7.77 20.58
CA VAL A 156 -5.18 -7.58 19.37
C VAL A 156 -4.72 -6.13 19.39
N HIS A 157 -3.45 -5.89 19.68
CA HIS A 157 -2.91 -4.53 19.62
C HIS A 157 -2.48 -4.18 18.20
N TRP A 158 -3.19 -3.23 17.60
CA TRP A 158 -2.84 -2.61 16.33
C TRP A 158 -1.91 -1.42 16.58
N ARG A 159 -0.74 -1.42 15.97
CA ARG A 159 0.17 -0.27 15.91
C ARG A 159 0.23 0.21 14.48
N SER A 160 -0.39 1.35 14.21
CA SER A 160 -0.30 2.02 12.91
C SER A 160 0.71 3.17 12.98
N SER A 161 1.48 3.37 11.91
CA SER A 161 2.38 4.51 11.77
C SER A 161 2.36 5.06 10.36
N TRP A 162 2.41 6.39 10.28
CA TRP A 162 2.42 7.12 9.02
C TRP A 162 3.82 7.67 8.77
N GLY A 163 4.34 7.48 7.56
CA GLY A 163 5.72 7.82 7.21
C GLY A 163 5.86 9.02 6.27
N MET A 164 4.84 9.35 5.49
CA MET A 164 4.90 10.38 4.45
C MET A 164 4.57 11.76 5.02
N ASN A 165 5.36 12.78 4.73
CA ASN A 165 5.03 14.16 5.09
C ASN A 165 4.58 14.98 3.87
N GLU A 166 4.25 16.26 4.08
CA GLU A 166 3.84 17.17 3.00
C GLU A 166 4.91 17.42 1.95
N THR A 167 6.19 17.46 2.37
CA THR A 167 7.30 17.62 1.43
C THR A 167 7.41 16.39 0.53
N ASP A 168 7.27 15.20 1.10
CA ASP A 168 7.27 13.94 0.36
C ASP A 168 6.09 13.86 -0.62
N ALA A 169 4.88 14.22 -0.20
CA ALA A 169 3.68 14.17 -1.05
C ALA A 169 3.80 15.12 -2.25
N LYS A 170 4.31 16.35 -2.03
CA LYS A 170 4.65 17.30 -3.12
C LYS A 170 5.70 16.71 -4.06
N GLN A 171 6.76 16.10 -3.49
CA GLN A 171 7.82 15.49 -4.28
C GLN A 171 7.29 14.35 -5.16
N VAL A 172 6.37 13.52 -4.66
CA VAL A 172 5.71 12.45 -5.43
C VAL A 172 4.94 13.04 -6.61
N ARG A 173 4.11 14.07 -6.38
CA ARG A 173 3.36 14.74 -7.45
C ARG A 173 4.29 15.31 -8.52
N ASP A 174 5.31 16.05 -8.10
CA ASP A 174 6.20 16.76 -9.01
C ASP A 174 7.09 15.79 -9.83
N VAL A 175 7.41 14.62 -9.27
CA VAL A 175 8.15 13.56 -9.96
C VAL A 175 7.25 12.81 -10.95
N LEU A 176 6.06 12.38 -10.54
CA LEU A 176 5.17 11.59 -11.39
C LEU A 176 4.62 12.42 -12.55
N PHE A 177 4.13 13.61 -12.25
CA PHE A 177 3.37 14.41 -13.21
C PHE A 177 4.21 15.52 -13.87
N GLY A 178 5.30 15.96 -13.25
CA GLY A 178 6.17 16.99 -13.82
C GLY A 178 5.37 18.26 -14.15
N PRO A 179 5.47 18.81 -15.38
CA PRO A 179 4.64 19.95 -15.81
C PRO A 179 3.13 19.72 -15.76
N LEU A 180 2.66 18.47 -15.74
CA LEU A 180 1.24 18.14 -15.58
C LEU A 180 0.76 18.26 -14.13
N GLY A 181 1.68 18.48 -13.17
CA GLY A 181 1.37 18.55 -11.75
C GLY A 181 0.37 19.64 -11.37
N ASP A 182 0.21 20.69 -12.18
CA ASP A 182 -0.79 21.74 -11.94
C ASP A 182 -2.23 21.25 -12.17
N LYS A 183 -2.40 20.17 -12.94
CA LYS A 183 -3.70 19.52 -13.21
C LYS A 183 -4.04 18.42 -12.19
N VAL A 184 -3.11 18.12 -11.28
CA VAL A 184 -3.22 16.99 -10.35
C VAL A 184 -3.04 17.50 -8.92
N SER A 185 -4.04 17.31 -8.06
CA SER A 185 -3.90 17.70 -6.66
C SER A 185 -2.84 16.83 -5.97
N ILE A 186 -2.24 17.34 -4.88
CA ILE A 186 -1.29 16.54 -4.07
C ILE A 186 -1.99 15.27 -3.54
N LEU A 187 -3.27 15.40 -3.15
CA LEU A 187 -4.09 14.28 -2.71
C LEU A 187 -4.24 13.21 -3.79
N ASP A 188 -4.65 13.60 -5.00
CA ASP A 188 -4.85 12.64 -6.09
C ASP A 188 -3.52 11.99 -6.51
N ALA A 189 -2.38 12.70 -6.39
CA ALA A 189 -1.07 12.10 -6.62
C ALA A 189 -0.69 11.04 -5.57
N VAL A 190 -1.00 11.27 -4.28
CA VAL A 190 -0.78 10.27 -3.22
C VAL A 190 -1.73 9.09 -3.38
N LEU A 191 -3.00 9.33 -3.67
CA LEU A 191 -3.97 8.26 -3.94
C LEU A 191 -3.55 7.45 -5.18
N PHE A 192 -3.09 8.12 -6.24
CA PHE A 192 -2.55 7.46 -7.43
C PHE A 192 -1.37 6.55 -7.08
N LEU A 193 -0.43 7.02 -6.26
CA LEU A 193 0.69 6.20 -5.77
C LEU A 193 0.20 4.91 -5.11
N LEU A 194 -0.84 4.97 -4.27
CA LEU A 194 -1.43 3.80 -3.60
C LEU A 194 -2.08 2.83 -4.59
N THR A 195 -2.83 3.36 -5.57
CA THR A 195 -3.51 2.53 -6.58
C THR A 195 -2.55 1.72 -7.43
N THR A 196 -1.30 2.17 -7.58
CA THR A 196 -0.29 1.46 -8.37
C THR A 196 0.06 0.09 -7.81
N VAL A 197 -0.18 -0.17 -6.52
CA VAL A 197 -0.01 -1.49 -5.88
C VAL A 197 -1.35 -2.18 -5.57
N GLY A 198 -2.44 -1.68 -6.17
CA GLY A 198 -3.78 -2.22 -5.99
C GLY A 198 -4.45 -1.78 -4.68
N PHE A 199 -3.90 -0.78 -3.99
CA PHE A 199 -4.50 -0.22 -2.78
C PHE A 199 -5.43 0.95 -3.15
N ARG A 200 -6.75 0.73 -3.07
CA ARG A 200 -7.76 1.74 -3.41
C ARG A 200 -8.32 2.39 -2.16
N MET A 201 -8.28 3.71 -2.13
CA MET A 201 -8.91 4.50 -1.09
C MET A 201 -9.57 5.73 -1.70
N ASN A 202 -10.77 6.05 -1.23
CA ASN A 202 -11.44 7.29 -1.59
C ASN A 202 -11.40 8.26 -0.43
N VAL A 203 -10.68 9.36 -0.64
CA VAL A 203 -10.66 10.51 0.25
C VAL A 203 -11.28 11.68 -0.51
N ARG A 204 -12.30 12.32 0.10
CA ARG A 204 -12.95 13.52 -0.44
C ARG A 204 -12.60 14.76 0.39
N THR A 205 -12.30 15.85 -0.30
CA THR A 205 -12.28 17.20 0.27
C THR A 205 -13.65 17.82 0.03
N GLY A 206 -14.45 17.99 1.09
CA GLY A 206 -15.75 18.68 1.00
C GLY A 206 -15.65 20.11 1.50
N ASP A 207 -16.30 21.05 0.81
CA ASP A 207 -16.40 22.49 1.16
C ASP A 207 -17.30 22.77 2.39
N GLY A 208 -17.37 21.83 3.33
CA GLY A 208 -18.26 21.93 4.49
C GLY A 208 -18.13 20.71 5.39
N GLU A 209 -17.02 20.65 6.13
CA GLU A 209 -16.72 19.91 7.37
C GLU A 209 -17.09 18.43 7.52
N ARG A 210 -17.83 17.80 6.61
CA ARG A 210 -18.13 16.37 6.66
C ARG A 210 -17.23 15.61 5.69
N PHE A 211 -16.10 15.22 6.25
CA PHE A 211 -15.18 14.28 5.64
C PHE A 211 -15.87 12.94 5.35
N ARG A 212 -15.62 12.37 4.18
CA ARG A 212 -16.05 11.00 3.86
C ARG A 212 -14.85 10.25 3.30
N ASP A 213 -14.43 9.26 4.08
CA ASP A 213 -13.43 8.27 3.69
C ASP A 213 -14.12 6.93 3.52
N SER A 214 -13.72 6.20 2.50
CA SER A 214 -14.08 4.80 2.33
C SER A 214 -12.98 4.07 1.59
N VAL A 215 -12.74 2.83 1.98
CA VAL A 215 -12.11 1.84 1.12
C VAL A 215 -13.23 1.27 0.23
N ASP A 216 -13.22 1.61 -1.05
CA ASP A 216 -14.23 1.08 -1.96
C ASP A 216 -13.84 -0.33 -2.43
N GLY A 217 -14.82 -1.23 -2.56
CA GLY A 217 -14.72 -2.58 -3.15
C GLY A 217 -14.50 -3.69 -2.12
N ASP A 218 -14.67 -4.96 -2.51
CA ASP A 218 -14.15 -6.08 -1.71
C ASP A 218 -12.63 -5.96 -1.71
N PRO A 219 -12.00 -5.56 -0.60
CA PRO A 219 -10.58 -5.37 -0.65
C PRO A 219 -9.93 -6.75 -0.67
N LEU A 220 -8.89 -6.92 -1.50
CA LEU A 220 -7.85 -7.92 -1.21
C LEU A 220 -7.16 -7.61 0.15
N TRP A 221 -7.37 -6.41 0.70
CA TRP A 221 -6.62 -5.81 1.81
C TRP A 221 -7.54 -5.12 2.83
N GLU A 222 -7.95 -5.81 3.89
CA GLU A 222 -8.65 -5.17 5.01
C GLU A 222 -7.64 -4.40 5.89
N VAL A 223 -7.86 -3.09 6.06
CA VAL A 223 -7.12 -2.24 7.01
C VAL A 223 -8.06 -1.81 8.11
N GLY A 224 -7.66 -2.03 9.38
CA GLY A 224 -8.55 -1.89 10.53
C GLY A 224 -9.02 -0.47 10.89
N ASP A 225 -8.43 0.59 10.33
CA ASP A 225 -8.85 1.98 10.61
C ASP A 225 -8.72 2.88 9.36
N GLU A 226 -9.80 2.93 8.57
CA GLU A 226 -9.90 3.76 7.37
C GLU A 226 -9.88 5.27 7.70
N LYS A 227 -10.41 5.66 8.86
CA LYS A 227 -10.50 7.07 9.28
C LYS A 227 -9.12 7.61 9.63
N TRP A 228 -8.32 6.86 10.40
CA TRP A 228 -6.94 7.20 10.68
C TRP A 228 -6.14 7.36 9.39
N LEU A 229 -6.29 6.42 8.46
CA LEU A 229 -5.58 6.46 7.18
C LEU A 229 -5.97 7.71 6.37
N GLY A 230 -7.27 8.01 6.28
CA GLY A 230 -7.78 9.17 5.55
C GLY A 230 -7.30 10.49 6.14
N ARG A 231 -7.33 10.62 7.48
CA ARG A 231 -6.80 11.79 8.20
C ARG A 231 -5.30 11.98 7.94
N ASN A 232 -4.50 10.93 8.01
CA ASN A 232 -3.06 11.04 7.80
C ASN A 232 -2.69 11.35 6.35
N ILE A 233 -3.40 10.76 5.37
CA ILE A 233 -3.25 11.13 3.95
C ILE A 233 -3.52 12.63 3.77
N ARG A 234 -4.60 13.16 4.35
CA ARG A 234 -4.92 14.60 4.26
C ARG A 234 -3.86 15.48 4.92
N LYS A 235 -3.39 15.11 6.10
CA LYS A 235 -2.31 15.81 6.80
C LYS A 235 -1.03 15.84 5.97
N ALA A 236 -0.66 14.71 5.36
CA ALA A 236 0.45 14.65 4.41
C ALA A 236 0.19 15.44 3.13
N CYS A 237 -1.05 15.76 2.78
CA CYS A 237 -1.37 16.59 1.61
C CYS A 237 -1.52 18.08 1.96
N GLY A 238 -1.28 18.48 3.22
CA GLY A 238 -1.46 19.87 3.68
C GLY A 238 -2.92 20.32 3.72
N ILE A 239 -3.88 19.39 3.75
CA ILE A 239 -5.31 19.70 3.80
C ILE A 239 -5.68 19.99 5.25
N SER A 240 -6.32 21.15 5.49
CA SER A 240 -6.83 21.51 6.81
C SER A 240 -7.87 20.49 7.27
N ILE A 241 -7.65 19.92 8.45
CA ILE A 241 -8.58 19.01 9.11
C ILE A 241 -9.18 19.84 10.23
N ALA A 242 -10.49 20.07 10.21
CA ALA A 242 -11.17 20.65 11.37
C ALA A 242 -10.88 19.76 12.57
N ASP A 243 -10.60 20.35 13.73
CA ASP A 243 -10.37 19.65 14.99
C ASP A 243 -11.63 18.85 15.39
N GLU A 244 -11.93 17.76 14.69
CA GLU A 244 -12.57 16.62 15.31
C GLU A 244 -11.58 16.24 16.41
N LYS A 245 -12.01 16.39 17.67
CA LYS A 245 -11.25 15.96 18.83
C LYS A 245 -10.50 14.70 18.45
N GLU A 246 -9.18 14.69 18.71
CA GLU A 246 -8.46 13.45 18.77
C GLU A 246 -9.22 12.60 19.79
N ASP A 247 -10.17 11.80 19.32
CA ASP A 247 -10.54 10.60 19.99
C ASP A 247 -9.20 9.85 19.94
N GLU A 248 -8.41 10.03 21.01
CA GLU A 248 -7.52 8.99 21.47
C GLU A 248 -8.34 7.73 21.26
N VAL A 249 -7.80 6.82 20.46
CA VAL A 249 -8.36 5.48 20.38
C VAL A 249 -8.18 4.93 21.79
N GLU A 250 -9.11 5.25 22.69
CA GLU A 250 -9.46 4.38 23.80
C GLU A 250 -9.76 3.07 23.09
N SER A 251 -8.76 2.20 23.11
CA SER A 251 -8.98 0.77 23.17
C SER A 251 -10.26 0.57 23.96
N ASP A 252 -11.34 0.12 23.31
CA ASP A 252 -12.63 -0.15 23.96
C ASP A 252 -12.40 -1.09 25.16
N ASP A 253 -12.11 -0.49 26.30
CA ASP A 253 -12.30 -1.07 27.61
C ASP A 253 -13.79 -0.88 27.92
N ASP A 254 -14.49 -2.02 27.90
CA ASP A 254 -15.77 -2.30 28.55
C ASP A 254 -17.07 -1.71 27.97
N ALA A 255 -17.87 -2.57 27.33
CA ALA A 255 -19.29 -2.72 27.66
C ALA A 255 -19.93 -3.98 27.04
N TYR A 256 -19.89 -5.11 27.75
CA TYR A 256 -21.04 -6.02 27.74
C TYR A 256 -21.35 -6.49 29.15
N CYS A 257 -22.44 -5.93 29.68
CA CYS A 257 -23.17 -6.40 30.85
C CYS A 257 -23.73 -7.81 30.59
N TYR A 258 -23.51 -8.69 31.58
CA TYR A 258 -24.17 -9.96 31.94
C TYR A 258 -24.81 -10.82 30.83
#